data_AF-D8P6U1-F1
#
_entry.id   AF-D8P6U1-F1
#
_cell.length_a   1.000
_cell.length_b   1.000
_cell.length_c   1.000
_cell.angle_alpha   90.00
_cell.angle_beta   90.00
_cell.angle_gamma   90.00
#
_symmetry.space_group_name_H-M   'P 1'
#
loop_
_entity.id
_entity.type
_entity.pdbx_description
1 polymer ?
#
loop_
_entity_poly.entity_id
_entity_poly.type
_entity_poly.pdbx_seq_one_letter_code
_entity_poly.pdbx_strand_id
1 'polypeptide(L)'
;MPDLPDPTVDMPTEAQRFAQAVLPHVDAAYNLARWLTGDAQDADDVVQEACLRAFRLFGGFRGGDGRPWLLAIVRNTWFSECARRKQARMQPWQDDADPLPADDLATYGADPAALLARADDVRRMRAALARLPVAYREVLVLRELEDLPYRDIAAIVDVPVGTVMSRLARARQQLARLLTQGDTSERTNVTPIRASGAASAKEHHDDL
;
A
#
# COMPACT_ATOMS: atom_id res chain seq x y z
N MET A 1 46.92 40.93 -6.11
CA MET A 1 46.99 39.48 -6.38
C MET A 1 45.54 39.00 -6.37
N PRO A 2 44.98 38.46 -7.46
CA PRO A 2 43.59 38.01 -7.46
C PRO A 2 43.49 36.74 -6.60
N ASP A 3 42.39 36.68 -5.84
CA ASP A 3 42.04 35.59 -4.94
C ASP A 3 41.90 34.27 -5.73
N LEU A 4 42.70 33.26 -5.39
CA LEU A 4 42.56 31.92 -5.95
C LEU A 4 41.33 31.28 -5.31
N PRO A 5 40.38 30.72 -6.07
CA PRO A 5 39.28 29.97 -5.48
C PRO A 5 39.84 28.79 -4.66
N ASP A 6 39.38 28.66 -3.42
CA ASP A 6 39.77 27.65 -2.44
C ASP A 6 39.59 26.22 -3.01
N PRO A 7 40.63 25.36 -3.04
CA PRO A 7 40.57 24.03 -3.66
C PRO A 7 39.80 22.96 -2.84
N THR A 8 39.15 23.30 -1.72
CA THR A 8 38.43 22.33 -0.88
C THR A 8 36.91 22.44 -1.00
N VAL A 9 36.36 22.35 -2.22
CA VAL A 9 34.97 21.95 -2.36
C VAL A 9 34.90 20.49 -1.90
N ASP A 10 34.44 20.29 -0.66
CA ASP A 10 34.31 18.97 -0.03
C ASP A 10 33.25 18.17 -0.81
N MET A 11 33.70 17.43 -1.83
CA MET A 11 32.81 16.67 -2.70
C MET A 11 32.17 15.55 -1.87
N PRO A 12 30.84 15.41 -1.88
CA PRO A 12 30.17 14.45 -1.04
C PRO A 12 30.64 13.02 -1.37
N THR A 13 30.99 12.28 -0.33
CA THR A 13 31.31 10.85 -0.41
C THR A 13 30.17 10.07 -1.06
N GLU A 14 30.45 8.88 -1.59
CA GLU A 14 29.42 8.03 -2.18
C GLU A 14 28.28 7.71 -1.20
N ALA A 15 28.60 7.52 0.08
CA ALA A 15 27.62 7.33 1.14
C ALA A 15 26.72 8.57 1.34
N GLN A 16 27.28 9.78 1.29
CA GLN A 16 26.50 11.02 1.38
C GLN A 16 25.61 11.22 0.15
N ARG A 17 26.11 10.93 -1.05
CA ARG A 17 25.31 10.97 -2.29
C ARG A 17 24.17 9.96 -2.24
N PHE A 18 24.42 8.75 -1.74
CA PHE A 18 23.40 7.74 -1.54
C PHE A 18 22.34 8.23 -0.55
N ALA A 19 22.76 8.73 0.61
CA ALA A 19 21.88 9.24 1.65
C ALA A 19 20.94 10.33 1.08
N GLN A 20 21.49 11.29 0.34
CA GLN A 20 20.71 12.37 -0.29
C GLN A 20 19.72 11.87 -1.34
N ALA A 21 20.11 10.87 -2.15
CA ALA A 21 19.27 10.35 -3.22
C ALA A 21 18.21 9.35 -2.76
N VAL A 22 18.42 8.64 -1.65
CA VAL A 22 17.62 7.46 -1.25
C VAL A 22 16.83 7.68 0.03
N LEU A 23 17.43 8.26 1.08
CA LEU A 23 16.76 8.42 2.38
C LEU A 23 15.43 9.18 2.31
N PRO A 24 15.29 10.26 1.50
CA PRO A 24 14.01 10.97 1.36
C PRO A 24 12.87 10.12 0.81
N HIS A 25 13.17 8.93 0.28
CA HIS A 25 12.21 8.06 -0.40
C HIS A 25 11.99 6.72 0.32
N VAL A 26 12.57 6.53 1.51
CA VAL A 26 12.40 5.30 2.30
C VAL A 26 10.95 5.12 2.75
N ASP A 27 10.24 6.19 3.08
CA ASP A 27 8.80 6.11 3.44
C ASP A 27 7.96 5.63 2.25
N ALA A 28 8.24 6.14 1.05
CA ALA A 28 7.60 5.67 -0.19
C ALA A 28 7.93 4.19 -0.47
N ALA A 29 9.19 3.79 -0.24
CA ALA A 29 9.60 2.39 -0.35
C ALA A 29 8.84 1.48 0.62
N TYR A 30 8.68 1.92 1.88
CA TYR A 30 7.92 1.20 2.89
C TYR A 30 6.44 1.11 2.55
N ASN A 31 5.83 2.20 2.10
CA ASN A 31 4.44 2.20 1.67
C ASN A 31 4.21 1.18 0.54
N LEU A 32 5.06 1.21 -0.49
CA LEU A 32 4.98 0.22 -1.57
C LEU A 32 5.15 -1.21 -1.05
N ALA A 33 6.14 -1.45 -0.18
CA ALA A 33 6.37 -2.76 0.41
C ALA A 33 5.15 -3.25 1.19
N ARG A 34 4.57 -2.42 2.08
CA ARG A 34 3.34 -2.74 2.82
C ARG A 34 2.17 -3.13 1.92
N TRP A 35 2.03 -2.48 0.77
CA TRP A 35 0.99 -2.81 -0.21
C TRP A 35 1.24 -4.12 -0.98
N LEU A 36 2.50 -4.45 -1.21
CA LEU A 36 2.92 -5.64 -1.93
C LEU A 36 2.89 -6.89 -1.04
N THR A 37 3.45 -6.79 0.17
CA THR A 37 3.58 -7.89 1.13
C THR A 37 2.25 -8.16 1.83
N GLY A 38 1.54 -7.09 2.15
CA GLY A 38 0.35 -7.15 2.96
C GLY A 38 0.62 -7.13 4.46
N ASP A 39 1.77 -7.63 4.90
CA ASP A 39 2.21 -7.68 6.30
C ASP A 39 3.27 -6.62 6.62
N ALA A 40 3.34 -6.17 7.88
CA ALA A 40 4.26 -5.13 8.32
C ALA A 40 5.69 -5.65 8.46
N GLN A 41 5.88 -6.85 8.99
CA GLN A 41 7.20 -7.46 9.18
C GLN A 41 7.83 -7.81 7.84
N ASP A 42 7.06 -8.46 6.95
CA ASP A 42 7.55 -8.74 5.59
C ASP A 42 7.88 -7.43 4.84
N ALA A 43 7.17 -6.33 5.10
CA ALA A 43 7.48 -5.04 4.48
C ALA A 43 8.79 -4.45 4.98
N ASP A 44 9.02 -4.48 6.31
CA ASP A 44 10.29 -4.04 6.90
C ASP A 44 11.47 -4.83 6.31
N ASP A 45 11.33 -6.15 6.19
CA ASP A 45 12.37 -7.02 5.62
C ASP A 45 12.65 -6.69 4.15
N VAL A 46 11.59 -6.48 3.35
CA VAL A 46 11.72 -6.09 1.93
C VAL A 46 12.42 -4.75 1.79
N VAL A 47 12.06 -3.74 2.60
CA VAL A 47 12.71 -2.42 2.53
C VAL A 47 14.16 -2.49 2.94
N GLN A 48 14.49 -3.21 4.02
CA GLN A 48 15.87 -3.37 4.47
C GLN A 48 16.73 -4.01 3.37
N GLU A 49 16.29 -5.14 2.81
CA GLU A 49 17.02 -5.81 1.73
C GLU A 49 17.10 -4.91 0.47
N ALA A 50 16.04 -4.18 0.14
CA ALA A 50 16.03 -3.23 -0.97
C ALA A 50 17.04 -2.09 -0.75
N CYS A 51 17.14 -1.52 0.45
CA CYS A 51 18.13 -0.50 0.79
C CYS A 51 19.56 -1.05 0.70
N LEU A 52 19.82 -2.28 1.16
CA LEU A 52 21.12 -2.94 1.03
C LEU A 52 21.49 -3.20 -0.44
N ARG A 53 20.52 -3.56 -1.28
CA ARG A 53 20.72 -3.70 -2.73
C ARG A 53 20.95 -2.36 -3.40
N ALA A 54 20.17 -1.34 -3.04
CA ALA A 54 20.32 0.02 -3.54
C ALA A 54 21.72 0.55 -3.23
N PHE A 55 22.20 0.38 -2.00
CA PHE A 55 23.56 0.80 -1.63
C PHE A 55 24.62 0.10 -2.49
N ARG A 56 24.50 -1.22 -2.71
CA ARG A 56 25.42 -1.99 -3.57
C ARG A 56 25.36 -1.58 -5.05
N LEU A 57 24.20 -1.16 -5.54
CA LEU A 57 23.98 -0.75 -6.92
C LEU A 57 24.22 0.75 -7.16
N PHE A 58 24.44 1.52 -6.09
CA PHE A 58 24.46 2.99 -6.16
C PHE A 58 25.58 3.54 -7.05
N GLY A 59 26.71 2.84 -7.17
CA GLY A 59 27.77 3.22 -8.11
C GLY A 59 27.33 3.29 -9.58
N GLY A 60 26.23 2.61 -9.95
CA GLY A 60 25.60 2.68 -11.27
C GLY A 60 24.49 3.73 -11.40
N PHE A 61 24.11 4.41 -10.30
CA PHE A 61 23.06 5.42 -10.30
C PHE A 61 23.55 6.69 -11.01
N ARG A 62 22.87 7.08 -12.08
CA ARG A 62 23.28 8.19 -12.95
C ARG A 62 22.74 9.56 -12.51
N GLY A 63 22.21 9.66 -11.29
CA GLY A 63 21.55 10.86 -10.78
C GLY A 63 20.09 10.98 -11.24
N GLY A 64 19.46 12.10 -10.91
CA GLY A 64 18.03 12.34 -11.12
C GLY A 64 17.20 12.02 -9.88
N ASP A 65 15.90 11.81 -10.07
CA ASP A 65 14.99 11.41 -8.99
C ASP A 65 15.29 9.97 -8.55
N GLY A 66 15.72 9.81 -7.30
CA GLY A 66 16.04 8.51 -6.71
C GLY A 66 14.80 7.68 -6.39
N ARG A 67 13.61 8.30 -6.36
CA ARG A 67 12.37 7.64 -5.95
C ARG A 67 11.95 6.52 -6.89
N PRO A 68 11.79 6.72 -8.22
CA PRO A 68 11.42 5.61 -9.11
C PRO A 68 12.45 4.47 -9.10
N TRP A 69 13.74 4.83 -8.98
CA TRP A 69 14.83 3.86 -8.94
C TRP A 69 14.75 2.98 -7.68
N LEU A 70 14.56 3.59 -6.51
CA LEU A 70 14.38 2.84 -5.26
C LEU A 70 13.13 1.96 -5.30
N LEU A 71 12.00 2.49 -5.77
CA LEU A 71 10.73 1.73 -5.84
C LEU A 71 10.83 0.53 -6.80
N ALA A 72 11.61 0.63 -7.88
CA ALA A 72 11.92 -0.52 -8.74
C ALA A 72 12.72 -1.60 -7.99
N ILE A 73 13.68 -1.21 -7.15
CA ILE A 73 14.47 -2.15 -6.35
C ILE A 73 13.59 -2.86 -5.31
N VAL A 74 12.72 -2.12 -4.61
CA VAL A 74 11.74 -2.67 -3.65
C VAL A 74 10.87 -3.72 -4.32
N ARG A 75 10.26 -3.36 -5.46
CA ARG A 75 9.43 -4.25 -6.25
C ARG A 75 10.18 -5.54 -6.62
N ASN A 76 11.37 -5.41 -7.20
CA ASN A 76 12.15 -6.56 -7.66
C ASN A 76 12.57 -7.45 -6.49
N THR A 77 12.88 -6.87 -5.34
CA THR A 77 13.22 -7.58 -4.10
C THR A 77 12.05 -8.45 -3.66
N TRP A 78 10.84 -7.88 -3.59
CA TRP A 78 9.64 -8.64 -3.22
C TRP A 78 9.31 -9.79 -4.19
N PHE A 79 9.33 -9.55 -5.51
CA PHE A 79 9.01 -10.61 -6.46
C PHE A 79 10.08 -11.71 -6.51
N SER A 80 11.35 -11.36 -6.30
CA SER A 80 12.43 -12.34 -6.15
C SER A 80 12.17 -13.23 -4.92
N GLU A 81 11.77 -12.62 -3.81
CA GLU A 81 11.45 -13.34 -2.57
C GLU A 81 10.22 -14.25 -2.74
N CYS A 82 9.16 -13.77 -3.38
CA CYS A 82 7.99 -14.58 -3.73
C CYS A 82 8.35 -15.78 -4.61
N ALA A 83 9.19 -15.58 -5.63
CA ALA A 83 9.65 -16.66 -6.50
C ALA A 83 10.47 -17.70 -5.71
N ARG A 84 11.35 -17.24 -4.82
CA ARG A 84 12.15 -18.10 -3.93
C ARG A 84 11.27 -18.89 -2.96
N ARG A 85 10.30 -18.24 -2.30
CA ARG A 85 9.32 -18.90 -1.41
C ARG A 85 8.49 -19.93 -2.17
N LYS A 86 8.04 -19.63 -3.39
CA LYS A 86 7.30 -20.58 -4.24
C LYS A 86 8.15 -21.79 -4.62
N GLN A 87 9.43 -21.61 -4.94
CA GLN A 87 10.36 -22.72 -5.20
C GLN A 87 10.61 -23.56 -3.95
N ALA A 88 10.75 -22.93 -2.77
CA ALA A 88 10.89 -23.62 -1.50
C ALA A 88 9.63 -24.41 -1.10
N ARG A 89 8.42 -23.88 -1.38
CA ARG A 89 7.12 -24.53 -1.17
C ARG A 89 6.81 -25.67 -2.15
N MET A 90 7.66 -25.93 -3.15
CA MET A 90 7.62 -27.21 -3.89
C MET A 90 8.19 -28.38 -3.08
N GLN A 91 8.66 -28.13 -1.85
CA GLN A 91 8.70 -29.11 -0.74
C GLN A 91 7.41 -28.96 0.08
N PRO A 92 6.74 -30.06 0.48
CA PRO A 92 5.36 -30.02 0.93
C PRO A 92 5.19 -29.25 2.25
N TRP A 93 4.80 -27.99 2.14
CA TRP A 93 4.13 -27.25 3.20
C TRP A 93 3.17 -26.23 2.56
N GLN A 94 1.88 -26.43 2.80
CA GLN A 94 0.81 -25.55 2.34
C GLN A 94 0.88 -24.26 3.16
N ASP A 95 0.65 -23.13 2.51
CA ASP A 95 0.43 -21.90 3.24
C ASP A 95 -0.60 -21.07 2.50
N ASP A 96 -1.65 -20.76 3.23
CA ASP A 96 -2.78 -19.96 2.83
C ASP A 96 -2.36 -18.49 2.68
N ALA A 97 -3.02 -17.77 1.78
CA ALA A 97 -2.79 -16.34 1.63
C ALA A 97 -3.44 -15.62 2.82
N ASP A 98 -2.63 -15.13 3.75
CA ASP A 98 -3.13 -14.37 4.89
C ASP A 98 -3.72 -13.01 4.44
N PRO A 99 -4.83 -12.56 5.06
CA PRO A 99 -5.33 -11.20 4.90
C PRO A 99 -4.31 -10.19 5.43
N LEU A 100 -4.14 -9.05 4.73
CA LEU A 100 -3.39 -7.90 5.22
C LEU A 100 -3.78 -7.56 6.68
N PRO A 101 -2.83 -7.46 7.64
CA PRO A 101 -3.13 -6.93 8.96
C PRO A 101 -3.54 -5.46 8.85
N ALA A 102 -4.68 -5.14 9.47
CA ALA A 102 -5.11 -3.77 9.66
C ALA A 102 -4.28 -3.17 10.80
N ASP A 103 -3.42 -2.19 10.50
CA ASP A 103 -2.88 -1.34 11.55
C ASP A 103 -2.67 0.13 11.13
N ASP A 104 -2.64 0.98 12.14
CA ASP A 104 -3.13 2.36 12.23
C ASP A 104 -2.31 3.42 11.48
N LEU A 105 -2.97 4.13 10.57
CA LEU A 105 -2.58 5.49 10.20
C LEU A 105 -3.36 6.46 11.10
N ALA A 106 -2.96 6.55 12.37
CA ALA A 106 -3.54 7.49 13.31
C ALA A 106 -3.15 8.93 12.94
N THR A 107 -4.12 9.70 12.45
CA THR A 107 -3.98 11.16 12.33
C THR A 107 -4.18 11.77 13.71
N TYR A 108 -3.15 12.40 14.27
CA TYR A 108 -3.26 13.17 15.51
C TYR A 108 -4.17 14.40 15.29
N GLY A 109 -5.23 14.53 16.10
CA GLY A 109 -5.97 15.79 16.29
C GLY A 109 -7.39 15.90 15.73
N ALA A 110 -8.09 14.79 15.42
CA ALA A 110 -9.48 14.82 14.96
C ALA A 110 -10.48 14.23 15.99
N ASP A 111 -11.73 14.70 15.93
CA ASP A 111 -12.90 14.20 16.67
C ASP A 111 -12.96 12.64 16.66
N PRO A 112 -13.06 11.97 17.82
CA PRO A 112 -13.05 10.51 17.92
C PRO A 112 -14.04 9.79 16.99
N ALA A 113 -15.23 10.36 16.75
CA ALA A 113 -16.21 9.77 15.84
C ALA A 113 -15.79 9.88 14.37
N ALA A 114 -15.19 11.00 13.98
CA ALA A 114 -14.63 11.21 12.64
C ALA A 114 -13.35 10.37 12.42
N LEU A 115 -12.56 10.13 13.46
CA LEU A 115 -11.39 9.26 13.42
C LEU A 115 -11.78 7.80 13.18
N LEU A 116 -12.83 7.32 13.85
CA LEU A 116 -13.34 5.96 13.70
C LEU A 116 -13.95 5.71 12.31
N ALA A 117 -14.78 6.65 11.82
CA ALA A 117 -15.33 6.56 10.47
C ALA A 117 -14.24 6.54 9.38
N ARG A 118 -13.20 7.37 9.54
CA ARG A 118 -12.03 7.35 8.64
C ARG A 118 -11.25 6.04 8.72
N ALA A 119 -11.08 5.47 9.92
CA ALA A 119 -10.41 4.18 10.07
C ALA A 119 -11.19 3.07 9.35
N ASP A 120 -12.51 3.07 9.43
CA ASP A 120 -13.39 2.11 8.74
C ASP A 120 -13.28 2.24 7.21
N ASP A 121 -13.31 3.46 6.67
CA ASP A 121 -13.14 3.74 5.25
C ASP A 121 -11.76 3.27 4.75
N VAL A 122 -10.70 3.53 5.52
CA VAL A 122 -9.33 3.08 5.20
C VAL A 122 -9.25 1.55 5.21
N ARG A 123 -9.87 0.87 6.18
CA ARG A 123 -9.91 -0.60 6.21
C ARG A 123 -10.66 -1.16 5.00
N ARG A 124 -11.81 -0.59 4.63
CA ARG A 124 -12.58 -1.01 3.43
C ARG A 124 -11.77 -0.80 2.15
N MET A 125 -11.11 0.34 2.01
CA MET A 125 -10.25 0.63 0.87
C MET A 125 -9.11 -0.39 0.76
N ARG A 126 -8.41 -0.65 1.86
CA ARG A 126 -7.33 -1.65 1.93
C ARG A 126 -7.83 -3.04 1.54
N ALA A 127 -8.97 -3.48 2.08
CA ALA A 127 -9.57 -4.77 1.76
C ALA A 127 -9.98 -4.88 0.27
N ALA A 128 -10.52 -3.81 -0.31
CA ALA A 128 -10.86 -3.78 -1.73
C ALA A 128 -9.59 -3.86 -2.61
N LEU A 129 -8.54 -3.12 -2.27
CA LEU A 129 -7.25 -3.19 -2.96
C LEU A 129 -6.59 -4.57 -2.85
N ALA A 130 -6.73 -5.24 -1.69
CA ALA A 130 -6.25 -6.61 -1.46
C ALA A 130 -6.88 -7.64 -2.41
N ARG A 131 -8.11 -7.39 -2.87
CA ARG A 131 -8.83 -8.26 -3.81
C ARG A 131 -8.48 -8.01 -5.26
N LEU A 132 -7.73 -6.95 -5.57
CA LEU A 132 -7.24 -6.71 -6.93
C LEU A 132 -6.06 -7.65 -7.25
N PRO A 133 -5.94 -8.09 -8.52
CA PRO A 133 -4.73 -8.71 -9.02
C PRO A 133 -3.51 -7.83 -8.75
N VAL A 134 -2.37 -8.44 -8.38
CA VAL A 134 -1.14 -7.72 -8.02
C VAL A 134 -0.73 -6.68 -9.08
N ALA A 135 -0.79 -7.05 -10.36
CA ALA A 135 -0.45 -6.15 -11.47
C ALA A 135 -1.35 -4.90 -11.59
N TYR A 136 -2.57 -4.95 -11.05
CA TYR A 136 -3.50 -3.81 -11.01
C TYR A 136 -3.29 -2.97 -9.77
N ARG A 137 -3.11 -3.62 -8.62
CA ARG A 137 -2.79 -2.95 -7.35
C ARG A 137 -1.52 -2.14 -7.48
N GLU A 138 -0.47 -2.73 -8.04
CA GLU A 138 0.84 -2.10 -8.19
C GLU A 138 0.78 -0.79 -8.97
N VAL A 139 0.21 -0.79 -10.18
CA VAL A 139 0.12 0.44 -10.98
C VAL A 139 -0.76 1.49 -10.33
N LEU A 140 -1.78 1.07 -9.58
CA LEU A 140 -2.70 1.98 -8.89
C LEU A 140 -2.04 2.61 -7.66
N VAL A 141 -1.28 1.86 -6.87
CA VAL A 141 -0.50 2.39 -5.74
C VAL A 141 0.57 3.37 -6.26
N LEU A 142 1.35 2.95 -7.25
CA LEU A 142 2.40 3.81 -7.82
C LEU A 142 1.84 5.10 -8.43
N ARG A 143 0.61 5.07 -8.96
CA ARG A 143 -0.02 6.25 -9.55
C ARG A 143 -0.76 7.14 -8.56
N GLU A 144 -1.60 6.56 -7.72
CA GLU A 144 -2.57 7.32 -6.91
C GLU A 144 -2.02 7.65 -5.50
N LEU A 145 -1.10 6.83 -4.98
CA LEU A 145 -0.50 7.05 -3.66
C LEU A 145 0.89 7.67 -3.80
N GLU A 146 1.68 7.17 -4.76
CA GLU A 146 3.03 7.67 -4.98
C GLU A 146 3.10 8.80 -6.04
N ASP A 147 2.00 9.15 -6.70
CA ASP A 147 1.93 10.18 -7.77
C ASP A 147 3.04 10.11 -8.82
N LEU A 148 3.47 8.89 -9.19
CA LEU A 148 4.48 8.74 -10.21
C LEU A 148 3.90 8.98 -11.61
N PRO A 149 4.68 9.55 -12.54
CA PRO A 149 4.26 9.68 -13.93
C PRO A 149 4.29 8.31 -14.61
N TYR A 150 3.44 8.12 -15.62
CA TYR A 150 3.26 6.81 -16.27
C TYR A 150 4.55 6.18 -16.84
N ARG A 151 5.50 7.01 -17.29
CA ARG A 151 6.80 6.55 -17.78
C ARG A 151 7.66 5.88 -16.69
N ASP A 152 7.59 6.41 -15.46
CA ASP A 152 8.41 5.93 -14.35
C ASP A 152 7.76 4.65 -13.79
N ILE A 153 6.43 4.62 -13.73
CA ILE A 153 5.67 3.40 -13.43
C ILE A 153 5.99 2.29 -14.44
N ALA A 154 6.01 2.61 -15.74
CA ALA A 154 6.35 1.64 -16.79
C ALA A 154 7.75 1.05 -16.61
N ALA A 155 8.73 1.87 -16.25
CA ALA A 155 10.08 1.43 -15.96
C ALA A 155 10.16 0.56 -14.68
N ILE A 156 9.43 0.92 -13.62
CA ILE A 156 9.38 0.16 -12.36
C ILE A 156 8.76 -1.22 -12.58
N VAL A 157 7.62 -1.28 -13.27
CA VAL A 157 6.85 -2.52 -13.42
C VAL A 157 7.25 -3.37 -14.63
N ASP A 158 8.19 -2.86 -15.41
CA ASP A 158 8.75 -3.44 -16.63
C ASP A 158 7.69 -3.80 -17.69
N VAL A 159 6.88 -2.80 -18.09
CA VAL A 159 5.87 -2.94 -19.15
C VAL A 159 5.73 -1.66 -19.98
N PRO A 160 5.17 -1.71 -21.20
CA PRO A 160 4.90 -0.51 -21.99
C PRO A 160 3.97 0.49 -21.28
N VAL A 161 4.16 1.79 -21.53
CA VAL A 161 3.30 2.86 -20.96
C VAL A 161 1.83 2.65 -21.31
N GLY A 162 1.50 2.19 -22.52
CA GLY A 162 0.12 1.86 -22.91
C GLY A 162 -0.48 0.70 -22.07
N THR A 163 0.35 -0.24 -21.63
CA THR A 163 -0.05 -1.30 -20.70
C THR A 163 -0.31 -0.74 -19.31
N VAL A 164 0.50 0.22 -18.83
CA VAL A 164 0.22 0.93 -17.56
C VAL A 164 -1.13 1.63 -17.61
N MET A 165 -1.41 2.39 -18.68
CA MET A 165 -2.67 3.12 -18.84
C MET A 165 -3.89 2.17 -18.86
N SER A 166 -3.81 1.09 -19.63
CA SER A 166 -4.90 0.11 -19.70
C SER A 166 -5.08 -0.68 -18.39
N ARG A 167 -3.99 -1.01 -17.68
CA ARG A 167 -4.06 -1.61 -16.33
C ARG A 167 -4.71 -0.66 -15.33
N LEU A 168 -4.34 0.62 -15.32
CA LEU A 168 -4.95 1.63 -14.45
C LEU A 168 -6.44 1.77 -14.70
N ALA A 169 -6.87 1.85 -15.96
CA ALA A 169 -8.29 1.93 -16.30
C ALA A 169 -9.08 0.73 -15.74
N ARG A 170 -8.56 -0.49 -15.92
CA ARG A 170 -9.18 -1.71 -15.40
C ARG A 170 -9.14 -1.79 -13.88
N ALA A 171 -8.01 -1.40 -13.28
CA ALA A 171 -7.84 -1.36 -11.83
C ALA A 171 -8.87 -0.45 -11.16
N ARG A 172 -9.06 0.77 -11.69
CA ARG A 172 -10.06 1.72 -11.18
C ARG A 172 -11.49 1.19 -11.32
N GLN A 173 -11.83 0.59 -12.46
CA GLN A 173 -13.16 -0.03 -12.65
C GLN A 173 -13.40 -1.17 -11.67
N GLN A 174 -12.42 -2.04 -11.46
CA GLN A 174 -12.55 -3.17 -10.54
C GLN A 174 -12.60 -2.71 -9.09
N LEU A 175 -11.79 -1.73 -8.71
CA LEU A 175 -11.81 -1.12 -7.37
C LEU A 175 -13.17 -0.49 -7.07
N ALA A 176 -13.72 0.30 -8.00
CA ALA A 176 -15.04 0.89 -7.86
C ALA A 176 -16.12 -0.17 -7.62
N ARG A 177 -16.11 -1.27 -8.41
CA ARG A 177 -17.05 -2.39 -8.21
C ARG A 177 -16.92 -3.04 -6.83
N LEU A 178 -15.69 -3.27 -6.36
CA LEU A 178 -15.44 -3.89 -5.06
C LEU A 178 -15.93 -3.01 -3.90
N LEU A 179 -15.74 -1.71 -4.00
CA LEU A 179 -16.20 -0.75 -2.99
C LEU A 179 -17.74 -0.66 -2.97
N THR A 180 -18.41 -0.61 -4.14
CA THR A 180 -19.88 -0.57 -4.19
C THR A 180 -20.53 -1.86 -3.66
N GLN A 181 -19.92 -3.03 -3.90
CA GLN A 181 -20.43 -4.32 -3.42
C GLN A 181 -20.30 -4.50 -1.90
N GLY A 182 -19.23 -3.95 -1.31
CA GLY A 182 -19.05 -3.91 0.14
C GLY A 182 -20.13 -3.07 0.81
N ASP A 183 -20.40 -1.89 0.25
CA ASP A 183 -21.42 -0.94 0.73
C ASP A 183 -22.85 -1.53 0.73
N THR A 184 -23.19 -2.37 -0.25
CA THR A 184 -24.50 -3.03 -0.30
C THR A 184 -24.66 -4.17 0.71
N SER A 185 -23.58 -4.87 1.07
CA SER A 185 -23.66 -5.99 2.02
C SER A 185 -23.82 -5.53 3.47
N GLU A 186 -23.23 -4.39 3.84
CA GLU A 186 -23.38 -3.85 5.20
C GLU A 186 -24.73 -3.17 5.44
N ARG A 187 -25.34 -2.53 4.43
CA ARG A 187 -26.67 -1.92 4.56
C ARG A 187 -27.81 -2.93 4.73
N THR A 188 -27.61 -4.17 4.30
CA THR A 188 -28.66 -5.21 4.36
C THR A 188 -28.73 -5.92 5.73
N ASN A 189 -27.72 -5.73 6.59
CA ASN A 189 -27.66 -6.38 7.91
C ASN A 189 -28.31 -5.56 9.06
N VAL A 190 -29.01 -4.47 8.75
CA VAL A 190 -29.85 -3.81 9.76
C VAL A 190 -31.12 -4.64 9.96
N THR A 191 -31.06 -5.57 10.92
CA THR A 191 -32.25 -6.27 11.42
C THR A 191 -33.24 -5.22 11.91
N PRO A 192 -34.50 -5.20 11.42
CA PRO A 192 -35.47 -4.23 11.91
C PRO A 192 -35.73 -4.55 13.39
N ILE A 193 -35.47 -3.58 14.26
CA ILE A 193 -35.91 -3.62 15.64
C ILE A 193 -37.43 -3.76 15.59
N ARG A 194 -37.93 -4.96 15.87
CA ARG A 194 -39.36 -5.21 16.07
C ARG A 194 -39.82 -4.28 17.19
N ALA A 195 -40.57 -3.24 16.83
CA ALA A 195 -41.41 -2.53 17.77
C ALA A 195 -42.44 -3.54 18.30
N SER A 196 -42.21 -4.05 19.51
CA SER A 196 -43.20 -4.84 20.22
C SER A 196 -44.30 -3.90 20.70
N GLY A 197 -45.30 -3.71 19.84
CA GLY A 197 -46.60 -3.20 20.25
C GLY A 197 -47.32 -4.28 21.03
N ALA A 198 -47.34 -4.17 22.36
CA ALA A 198 -48.26 -4.92 23.20
C ALA A 198 -49.49 -4.04 23.48
N ALA A 199 -50.52 -4.22 22.66
CA ALA A 199 -51.88 -3.83 22.97
C ALA A 199 -52.79 -5.06 22.77
N SER A 200 -53.26 -5.64 23.87
CA SER A 200 -54.64 -6.14 23.94
C SER A 200 -55.04 -6.48 25.36
N ALA A 201 -56.21 -5.94 25.69
CA ALA A 201 -56.96 -6.09 26.91
C ALA A 201 -57.43 -7.52 27.18
N LYS A 202 -57.72 -7.78 28.45
CA LYS A 202 -58.80 -8.70 28.84
C LYS A 202 -59.45 -8.19 30.12
N GLU A 203 -60.67 -7.70 29.97
CA GLU A 203 -61.67 -7.57 31.04
C GLU A 203 -61.96 -8.95 31.64
N HIS A 204 -62.19 -9.02 32.95
CA HIS A 204 -63.05 -9.94 33.74
C HIS A 204 -62.92 -9.46 35.21
N HIS A 205 -63.88 -8.72 35.76
CA HIS A 205 -65.09 -9.16 36.48
C HIS A 205 -64.83 -9.62 37.93
N ASP A 206 -65.52 -8.92 38.84
CA ASP A 206 -65.97 -9.24 40.20
C ASP A 206 -65.20 -8.85 41.48
N ASP A 207 -65.99 -8.19 42.36
CA ASP A 207 -66.02 -8.12 43.83
C ASP A 207 -64.85 -7.40 44.54
N LEU A 208 -65.02 -6.31 45.30
CA LEU A 208 -66.06 -5.93 46.28
C LEU A 208 -66.07 -4.40 46.49
#